data_AF-A0A6G1X0K4-F1
#
_entry.id   AF-A0A6G1X0K4-F1
#
_cell.length_a   1.000
_cell.length_b   1.000
_cell.length_c   1.000
_cell.angle_alpha   90.00
_cell.angle_beta   90.00
_cell.angle_gamma   90.00
#
_symmetry.space_group_name_H-M   'P 1'
#
loop_
_entity.id
_entity.type
_entity.pdbx_description
1 polymer ?
#
loop_
_entity_poly.entity_id
_entity_poly.type
_entity_poly.pdbx_seq_one_letter_code
_entity_poly.pdbx_strand_id
1 'polypeptide(L)'
;MDGSFSFIHLSLGSYQSMQFTLLRGNCMLVEVLATFGIGAMSIVLFLIRYLPISPKLRDYIVSSAFFAILVWFLLYVFIKTGQDVFILVLSISTFISAILGALAGREISKIARMPKFMLEEPEKTLVKKYVILLATYAELTNRLLSRMVLICDIKAGKKVFNKSVKDHPVLKGCWSAENTIKADAVLKNLRGISEKESELKLLRAFSSLNSGLIDLFGAVASPESAGKIVREVINEMKLGRGYEPRDEHEILLGLPESVSGKDKPRTFAYILFKRVLGPLLRECKRATIQKLQRELEGLAKKEPVVARVKISGDGMLDLSGLYEHLSGMEMGDGMQETTLTFSTTLNACYPAIRRDIGAERTCMIISDAFSDLCRKYCDFLLRYGIMDAIPEDVELPKDVLDTILKNLKLPEEYRLKSGLIYFIRGADTEKGYNFFTGLAKHVRTLCLTSTNPREVRETYGLNGVHMVWLTFTRYAKEKTIPPNELDQLTLTISKFAGKWKGVVFVDCIDSMVMANGFKRVMSWLNGVKKIMTKSKSNLLVTIDPSSFSNRQLVSIEREMKKIKI
;
A
#
# COMPACT_ATOMS: atom_id res chain seq x y z
N MET A 1 27.80 -31.05 111.20
CA MET A 1 29.15 -30.73 111.69
C MET A 1 30.09 -30.86 110.53
N ASP A 2 30.52 -29.70 110.05
CA ASP A 2 31.88 -29.35 109.62
C ASP A 2 32.63 -30.24 108.63
N GLY A 3 33.27 -29.58 107.66
CA GLY A 3 34.50 -30.11 107.07
C GLY A 3 34.53 -30.10 105.55
N SER A 4 34.61 -28.90 105.01
CA SER A 4 34.86 -28.52 103.63
C SER A 4 36.23 -28.92 103.03
N PHE A 5 36.28 -28.89 101.68
CA PHE A 5 37.45 -28.80 100.76
C PHE A 5 38.26 -30.09 100.53
N SER A 6 38.70 -30.48 99.33
CA SER A 6 38.77 -29.91 97.96
C SER A 6 39.21 -31.05 97.02
N PHE A 7 38.81 -31.19 95.75
CA PHE A 7 39.33 -30.52 94.55
C PHE A 7 38.63 -31.19 93.35
N ILE A 8 38.12 -30.42 92.37
CA ILE A 8 38.37 -30.57 90.93
C ILE A 8 37.93 -29.23 90.31
N HIS A 9 38.93 -28.40 90.07
CA HIS A 9 38.86 -27.23 89.23
C HIS A 9 39.01 -27.71 87.78
N LEU A 10 37.96 -27.72 86.97
CA LEU A 10 38.05 -27.75 85.51
C LEU A 10 36.68 -27.44 84.85
N SER A 11 36.71 -26.55 83.85
CA SER A 11 35.68 -26.27 82.83
C SER A 11 34.63 -25.16 83.06
N LEU A 12 35.06 -23.92 83.34
CA LEU A 12 34.29 -22.72 82.94
C LEU A 12 34.95 -21.88 81.82
N GLY A 13 36.24 -22.06 81.55
CA GLY A 13 36.95 -21.33 80.49
C GLY A 13 36.71 -21.83 79.05
N SER A 14 36.27 -23.08 78.87
CA SER A 14 36.04 -23.69 77.55
C SER A 14 34.67 -23.38 76.94
N TYR A 15 33.67 -23.03 77.76
CA TYR A 15 32.31 -22.74 77.26
C TYR A 15 32.18 -21.31 76.70
N GLN A 16 32.83 -20.33 77.32
CA GLN A 16 32.80 -18.94 76.85
C GLN A 16 33.63 -18.73 75.57
N SER A 17 34.77 -19.39 75.41
CA SER A 17 35.57 -19.29 74.18
C SER A 17 34.91 -19.99 72.99
N MET A 18 34.18 -21.09 73.23
CA MET A 18 33.47 -21.84 72.20
C MET A 18 32.22 -21.09 71.70
N GLN A 19 31.46 -20.42 72.58
CA GLN A 19 30.33 -19.57 72.15
C GLN A 19 30.77 -18.31 71.39
N PHE A 20 31.87 -17.67 71.77
CA PHE A 20 32.38 -16.49 71.05
C PHE A 20 32.92 -16.84 69.66
N THR A 21 33.47 -18.05 69.49
CA THR A 21 33.97 -18.53 68.19
C THR A 21 32.82 -18.96 67.26
N LEU A 22 31.74 -19.55 67.80
CA LEU A 22 30.52 -19.88 67.06
C LEU A 22 29.73 -18.63 66.61
N LEU A 23 29.65 -17.58 67.44
CA LEU A 23 29.02 -16.31 67.04
C LEU A 23 29.81 -15.59 65.93
N ARG A 24 31.16 -15.60 65.99
CA ARG A 24 32.00 -15.02 64.93
C ARG A 24 31.91 -15.80 63.62
N GLY A 25 31.83 -17.13 63.68
CA GLY A 25 31.64 -17.99 62.50
C GLY A 25 30.30 -17.73 61.79
N ASN A 26 29.23 -17.52 62.55
CA ASN A 26 27.92 -17.19 61.99
C ASN A 26 27.84 -15.76 61.41
N CYS A 27 28.53 -14.78 62.01
CA CYS A 27 28.61 -13.43 61.45
C CYS A 27 29.32 -13.41 60.08
N MET A 28 30.43 -14.14 59.92
CA MET A 28 31.11 -14.23 58.62
C MET A 28 30.26 -14.97 57.58
N LEU A 29 29.54 -16.03 57.96
CA LEU A 29 28.63 -16.73 57.05
C LEU A 29 27.48 -15.82 56.58
N VAL A 30 26.93 -14.98 57.46
CA VAL A 30 25.88 -14.01 57.15
C VAL A 30 26.40 -12.89 56.23
N GLU A 31 27.62 -12.39 56.43
CA GLU A 31 28.23 -11.38 55.55
C GLU A 31 28.55 -11.94 54.15
N VAL A 32 28.97 -13.19 54.06
CA VAL A 32 29.19 -13.88 52.77
C VAL A 32 27.87 -14.13 52.05
N LEU A 33 26.83 -14.59 52.75
CA LEU A 33 25.50 -14.78 52.16
C LEU A 33 24.86 -13.45 51.73
N ALA A 34 25.14 -12.35 52.45
CA ALA A 34 24.69 -11.01 52.09
C ALA A 34 25.29 -10.51 50.78
N THR A 35 26.61 -10.66 50.64
CA THR A 35 27.33 -10.24 49.43
C THR A 35 26.94 -11.10 48.22
N PHE A 36 26.73 -12.40 48.41
CA PHE A 36 26.19 -13.27 47.36
C PHE A 36 24.75 -12.92 46.96
N GLY A 37 23.88 -12.60 47.94
CA GLY A 37 22.50 -12.19 47.68
C GLY A 37 22.40 -10.90 46.87
N ILE A 38 23.19 -9.88 47.22
CA ILE A 38 23.24 -8.59 46.49
C ILE A 38 23.81 -8.79 45.08
N GLY A 39 24.84 -9.63 44.92
CA GLY A 39 25.41 -9.99 43.63
C GLY A 39 24.43 -10.71 42.70
N ALA A 40 23.74 -11.74 43.21
CA ALA A 40 22.74 -12.48 42.45
C ALA A 40 21.55 -11.59 42.03
N MET A 41 21.07 -10.71 42.93
CA MET A 41 19.96 -9.81 42.62
C MET A 41 20.33 -8.73 41.58
N SER A 42 21.58 -8.25 41.61
CA SER A 42 22.09 -7.29 40.62
C SER A 42 22.17 -7.90 39.22
N ILE A 43 22.54 -9.18 39.13
CA ILE A 43 22.53 -9.95 37.89
C ILE A 43 21.09 -10.15 37.39
N VAL A 44 20.14 -10.46 38.27
CA VAL A 44 18.72 -10.59 37.91
C VAL A 44 18.15 -9.26 37.38
N LEU A 45 18.44 -8.13 38.04
CA LEU A 45 18.04 -6.79 37.58
C LEU A 45 18.68 -6.44 36.22
N PHE A 46 19.93 -6.84 35.99
CA PHE A 46 20.60 -6.66 34.70
C PHE A 46 19.94 -7.52 33.60
N LEU A 47 19.60 -8.77 33.88
CA LEU A 47 18.96 -9.69 32.94
C LEU A 47 17.50 -9.28 32.61
N ILE A 48 16.77 -8.68 33.55
CA ILE A 48 15.43 -8.11 33.33
C ILE A 48 15.43 -7.03 32.23
N ARG A 49 16.55 -6.35 32.02
CA ARG A 49 16.69 -5.34 30.95
C ARG A 49 16.63 -5.93 29.54
N TYR A 50 16.98 -7.21 29.41
CA TYR A 50 17.03 -7.96 28.16
C TYR A 50 15.79 -8.86 27.93
N LEU A 51 14.88 -8.96 28.91
CA LEU A 51 13.62 -9.69 28.77
C LEU A 51 12.61 -8.89 27.91
N PRO A 52 11.92 -9.53 26.95
CA PRO A 52 10.96 -8.87 26.04
C PRO A 52 9.60 -8.65 26.76
N ILE A 53 9.63 -7.86 27.84
CA ILE A 53 8.48 -7.57 28.70
C ILE A 53 8.05 -6.10 28.53
N SER A 54 6.74 -5.84 28.63
CA SER A 54 6.18 -4.49 28.51
C SER A 54 6.80 -3.50 29.52
N PRO A 55 6.96 -2.22 29.16
CA PRO A 55 7.66 -1.24 30.00
C PRO A 55 7.02 -1.08 31.38
N LYS A 56 5.69 -1.13 31.47
CA LYS A 56 4.97 -1.06 32.76
C LYS A 56 5.26 -2.25 33.69
N LEU A 57 5.37 -3.46 33.13
CA LEU A 57 5.66 -4.65 33.93
C LEU A 57 7.13 -4.69 34.33
N ARG A 58 8.02 -4.15 33.49
CA ARG A 58 9.44 -3.95 33.83
C ARG A 58 9.61 -3.00 35.01
N ASP A 59 8.95 -1.84 35.00
CA ASP A 59 9.01 -0.86 36.10
C ASP A 59 8.47 -1.45 37.42
N TYR A 60 7.43 -2.30 37.33
CA TYR A 60 6.89 -3.01 38.48
C TYR A 60 7.85 -4.04 39.07
N ILE A 61 8.48 -4.87 38.22
CA ILE A 61 9.45 -5.88 38.68
C ILE A 61 10.67 -5.20 39.31
N VAL A 62 11.16 -4.12 38.69
CA VAL A 62 12.30 -3.35 39.23
C VAL A 62 11.94 -2.70 40.57
N SER A 63 10.76 -2.10 40.68
CA SER A 63 10.28 -1.52 41.95
C SER A 63 10.10 -2.58 43.05
N SER A 64 9.57 -3.76 42.70
CA SER A 64 9.39 -4.87 43.64
C SER A 64 10.72 -5.46 44.10
N ALA A 65 11.68 -5.61 43.19
CA ALA A 65 13.03 -6.07 43.52
C ALA A 65 13.78 -5.07 44.42
N PHE A 66 13.62 -3.76 44.17
CA PHE A 66 14.19 -2.71 45.03
C PHE A 66 13.62 -2.78 46.45
N PHE A 67 12.30 -2.96 46.60
CA PHE A 67 11.67 -3.12 47.90
C PHE A 67 12.13 -4.39 48.63
N ALA A 68 12.30 -5.51 47.92
CA ALA A 68 12.84 -6.74 48.51
C ALA A 68 14.27 -6.53 49.05
N ILE A 69 15.11 -5.80 48.31
CA ILE A 69 16.48 -5.44 48.74
C ILE A 69 16.43 -4.55 49.98
N LEU A 70 15.55 -3.55 50.01
CA LEU A 70 15.40 -2.65 51.15
C LEU A 70 14.98 -3.39 52.42
N VAL A 71 14.03 -4.32 52.30
CA VAL A 71 13.58 -5.17 53.42
C VAL A 71 14.73 -6.05 53.92
N TRP A 72 15.49 -6.66 53.01
CA TRP A 72 16.62 -7.51 53.36
C TRP A 72 17.77 -6.72 54.02
N PHE A 73 18.05 -5.51 53.54
CA PHE A 73 19.02 -4.60 54.15
C PHE A 73 18.59 -4.16 55.55
N LEU A 74 17.31 -3.82 55.74
CA LEU A 74 16.77 -3.47 57.05
C LEU A 74 16.87 -4.66 58.03
N LEU A 75 16.58 -5.89 57.58
CA LEU A 75 16.78 -7.11 58.37
C LEU A 75 18.25 -7.31 58.77
N TYR A 76 19.19 -7.10 57.84
CA TYR A 76 20.64 -7.20 58.12
C TYR A 76 21.10 -6.16 59.16
N VAL A 77 20.69 -4.90 59.01
CA VAL A 77 20.99 -3.84 59.98
C VAL A 77 20.40 -4.17 61.35
N PHE A 78 19.21 -4.80 61.40
CA PHE A 78 18.51 -5.15 62.64
C PHE A 78 19.10 -6.34 63.40
N ILE A 79 19.56 -7.39 62.70
CA ILE A 79 20.30 -8.51 63.31
C ILE A 79 21.53 -8.00 64.05
N LYS A 80 22.10 -6.87 63.59
CA LYS A 80 23.27 -6.23 64.21
C LYS A 80 22.93 -5.33 65.40
N THR A 81 21.69 -4.85 65.55
CA THR A 81 21.29 -3.87 66.59
C THR A 81 20.33 -4.38 67.68
N GLY A 82 19.76 -5.59 67.54
CA GLY A 82 19.18 -6.38 68.63
C GLY A 82 18.19 -5.66 69.56
N GLN A 83 16.98 -5.29 69.10
CA GLN A 83 15.87 -4.86 69.97
C GLN A 83 14.46 -5.10 69.35
N ASP A 84 13.40 -5.02 70.16
CA ASP A 84 11.99 -5.45 69.96
C ASP A 84 11.14 -4.78 68.85
N VAL A 85 11.75 -4.05 67.91
CA VAL A 85 11.04 -3.33 66.83
C VAL A 85 10.67 -4.24 65.64
N PHE A 86 11.06 -5.52 65.71
CA PHE A 86 10.87 -6.54 64.66
C PHE A 86 9.41 -6.68 64.19
N ILE A 87 8.46 -6.72 65.13
CA ILE A 87 7.05 -6.95 64.81
C ILE A 87 6.44 -5.72 64.11
N LEU A 88 6.87 -4.51 64.48
CA LEU A 88 6.37 -3.26 63.91
C LEU A 88 6.84 -3.06 62.46
N VAL A 89 8.12 -3.35 62.17
CA VAL A 89 8.67 -3.19 60.81
C VAL A 89 8.15 -4.28 59.87
N LEU A 90 8.02 -5.53 60.36
CA LEU A 90 7.46 -6.63 59.57
C LEU A 90 5.97 -6.39 59.26
N SER A 91 5.20 -5.87 60.22
CA SER A 91 3.79 -5.53 60.00
C SER A 91 3.62 -4.36 59.01
N ILE A 92 4.45 -3.31 59.09
CA ILE A 92 4.40 -2.21 58.13
C ILE A 92 4.84 -2.68 56.73
N SER A 93 5.88 -3.50 56.61
CA SER A 93 6.37 -4.02 55.33
C SER A 93 5.36 -4.95 54.64
N THR A 94 4.71 -5.84 55.40
CA THR A 94 3.66 -6.72 54.87
C THR A 94 2.41 -5.94 54.48
N PHE A 95 2.05 -4.90 55.25
CA PHE A 95 0.92 -4.01 54.93
C PHE A 95 1.15 -3.21 53.65
N ILE A 96 2.34 -2.63 53.47
CA ILE A 96 2.72 -1.91 52.23
C ILE A 96 2.74 -2.86 51.03
N SER A 97 3.29 -4.07 51.20
CA SER A 97 3.33 -5.09 50.15
C SER A 97 1.91 -5.55 49.74
N ALA A 98 0.99 -5.67 50.69
CA ALA A 98 -0.41 -5.99 50.43
C ALA A 98 -1.15 -4.88 49.67
N ILE A 99 -0.92 -3.61 50.02
CA ILE A 99 -1.51 -2.45 49.32
C ILE A 99 -0.98 -2.35 47.88
N LEU A 100 0.34 -2.51 47.70
CA LEU A 100 0.96 -2.51 46.36
C LEU A 100 0.49 -3.71 45.52
N GLY A 101 0.34 -4.89 46.13
CA GLY A 101 -0.23 -6.08 45.49
C GLY A 101 -1.69 -5.88 45.06
N ALA A 102 -2.51 -5.22 45.89
CA ALA A 102 -3.91 -4.92 45.56
C ALA A 102 -4.05 -3.86 44.45
N LEU A 103 -3.19 -2.84 44.44
CA LEU A 103 -3.13 -1.83 43.37
C LEU A 103 -2.65 -2.44 42.04
N ALA A 104 -1.62 -3.29 42.09
CA ALA A 104 -1.14 -4.03 40.93
C ALA A 104 -2.19 -5.04 40.42
N GLY A 105 -2.88 -5.74 41.32
CA GLY A 105 -3.98 -6.65 40.98
C GLY A 105 -5.14 -5.95 40.28
N ARG A 106 -5.47 -4.72 40.68
CA ARG A 106 -6.49 -3.90 39.99
C ARG A 106 -6.06 -3.53 38.57
N GLU A 107 -4.82 -3.11 38.34
CA GLU A 107 -4.31 -2.79 36.99
C GLU A 107 -4.11 -4.04 36.12
N ILE A 108 -3.63 -5.15 36.69
CA ILE A 108 -3.52 -6.44 36.01
C ILE A 108 -4.91 -6.98 35.66
N SER A 109 -5.94 -6.78 36.50
CA SER A 109 -7.32 -7.18 36.17
C SER A 109 -7.93 -6.35 35.02
N LYS A 110 -7.53 -5.10 34.85
CA LYS A 110 -7.90 -4.27 33.68
C LYS A 110 -7.20 -4.76 32.41
N ILE A 111 -5.96 -5.24 32.53
CA ILE A 111 -5.19 -5.84 31.42
C ILE A 111 -5.70 -7.26 31.09
N ALA A 112 -6.14 -8.04 32.08
CA ALA A 112 -6.66 -9.40 31.91
C ALA A 112 -8.10 -9.45 31.36
N ARG A 113 -8.85 -8.34 31.42
CA ARG A 113 -10.13 -8.18 30.71
C ARG A 113 -9.99 -7.79 29.24
N MET A 114 -8.76 -7.65 28.72
CA MET A 114 -8.54 -7.67 27.29
C MET A 114 -8.43 -9.13 26.82
N PRO A 115 -9.12 -9.52 25.74
CA PRO A 115 -9.05 -10.88 25.22
C PRO A 115 -7.58 -11.23 24.94
N LYS A 116 -7.13 -12.33 25.56
CA LYS A 116 -5.76 -12.83 25.51
C LYS A 116 -5.50 -13.40 24.12
N PHE A 117 -5.17 -12.53 23.18
CA PHE A 117 -4.63 -12.91 21.88
C PHE A 117 -3.11 -12.76 21.93
N MET A 118 -2.42 -13.86 22.22
CA MET A 118 -0.99 -14.01 21.94
C MET A 118 -0.87 -14.27 20.44
N LEU A 119 -0.77 -13.19 19.68
CA LEU A 119 -0.41 -13.17 18.28
C LEU A 119 0.77 -12.20 18.15
N GLU A 120 1.73 -12.57 17.31
CA GLU A 120 3.06 -11.99 17.18
C GLU A 120 3.00 -10.47 16.87
N GLU A 121 4.03 -9.70 17.24
CA GLU A 121 4.09 -8.24 17.03
C GLU A 121 3.69 -7.69 15.63
N PRO A 122 3.87 -8.39 14.49
CA PRO A 122 3.34 -7.93 13.20
C PRO A 122 1.80 -7.84 13.12
N GLU A 123 1.04 -8.74 13.77
CA GLU A 123 -0.44 -8.76 13.67
C GLU A 123 -1.09 -7.59 14.44
N LYS A 124 -0.50 -7.15 15.56
CA LYS A 124 -0.99 -5.96 16.29
C LYS A 124 -0.91 -4.68 15.46
N THR A 125 0.09 -4.58 14.59
CA THR A 125 0.28 -3.40 13.72
C THR A 125 -0.73 -3.41 12.57
N LEU A 126 -1.02 -4.59 12.01
CA LEU A 126 -2.00 -4.77 10.93
C LEU A 126 -3.46 -4.55 11.37
N VAL A 127 -3.86 -5.13 12.51
CA VAL A 127 -5.20 -4.93 13.09
C VAL A 127 -5.47 -3.46 13.37
N LYS A 128 -4.47 -2.74 13.90
CA LYS A 128 -4.56 -1.30 14.14
C LYS A 128 -4.79 -0.52 12.85
N LYS A 129 -4.11 -0.89 11.76
CA LYS A 129 -4.26 -0.26 10.44
C LYS A 129 -5.67 -0.44 9.86
N TYR A 130 -6.23 -1.64 9.94
CA TYR A 130 -7.59 -1.93 9.46
C TYR A 130 -8.67 -1.16 10.25
N VAL A 131 -8.52 -1.06 11.58
CA VAL A 131 -9.45 -0.31 12.42
C VAL A 131 -9.40 1.20 12.09
N ILE A 132 -8.20 1.74 11.87
CA ILE A 132 -8.01 3.13 11.43
C ILE A 132 -8.65 3.37 10.06
N LEU A 133 -8.45 2.45 9.11
CA LEU A 133 -9.02 2.51 7.77
C LEU A 133 -10.56 2.53 7.83
N LEU A 134 -11.16 1.63 8.59
CA LEU A 134 -12.61 1.58 8.79
C LEU A 134 -13.16 2.86 9.42
N ALA A 135 -12.51 3.35 10.47
CA ALA A 135 -12.91 4.59 11.13
C ALA A 135 -12.85 5.78 10.15
N THR A 136 -11.84 5.80 9.29
CA THR A 136 -11.65 6.88 8.32
C THR A 136 -12.71 6.83 7.22
N TYR A 137 -13.01 5.64 6.67
CA TYR A 137 -14.08 5.50 5.69
C TYR A 137 -15.45 5.83 6.28
N ALA A 138 -15.75 5.38 7.50
CA ALA A 138 -17.00 5.69 8.17
C ALA A 138 -17.16 7.20 8.41
N GLU A 139 -16.09 7.89 8.84
CA GLU A 139 -16.09 9.33 9.02
C GLU A 139 -16.31 10.06 7.69
N LEU A 140 -15.65 9.62 6.61
CA LEU A 140 -15.84 10.20 5.27
C LEU A 140 -17.30 10.06 4.85
N THR A 141 -17.87 8.86 4.93
CA THR A 141 -19.26 8.60 4.56
C THR A 141 -20.22 9.43 5.41
N ASN A 142 -19.99 9.54 6.72
CA ASN A 142 -20.86 10.31 7.62
C ASN A 142 -20.83 11.80 7.31
N ARG A 143 -19.66 12.37 6.99
CA ARG A 143 -19.55 13.77 6.56
C ARG A 143 -20.18 14.02 5.20
N LEU A 144 -20.04 13.08 4.26
CA LEU A 144 -20.74 13.18 2.98
C LEU A 144 -22.25 13.16 3.19
N LEU A 145 -22.76 12.21 3.98
CA LEU A 145 -24.18 12.12 4.32
C LEU A 145 -24.68 13.41 4.99
N SER A 146 -23.96 13.97 5.97
CA SER A 146 -24.41 15.18 6.65
C SER A 146 -24.52 16.40 5.72
N ARG A 147 -23.62 16.54 4.75
CA ARG A 147 -23.69 17.59 3.73
C ARG A 147 -24.77 17.30 2.70
N MET A 148 -24.95 16.03 2.33
CA MET A 148 -25.96 15.61 1.36
C MET A 148 -27.39 15.78 1.88
N VAL A 149 -27.65 15.56 3.18
CA VAL A 149 -29.00 15.74 3.78
C VAL A 149 -29.51 17.17 3.64
N LEU A 150 -28.62 18.16 3.47
CA LEU A 150 -29.00 19.55 3.24
C LEU A 150 -29.60 19.79 1.83
N ILE A 151 -29.40 18.86 0.89
CA ILE A 151 -29.69 19.03 -0.54
C ILE A 151 -30.50 17.86 -1.13
N CYS A 152 -30.32 16.64 -0.61
CA CYS A 152 -30.92 15.40 -1.08
C CYS A 152 -31.82 14.78 0.00
N ASP A 153 -32.93 14.14 -0.42
CA ASP A 153 -33.78 13.37 0.50
C ASP A 153 -33.01 12.17 1.09
N ILE A 154 -33.09 12.01 2.40
CA ILE A 154 -32.55 10.87 3.17
C ILE A 154 -33.00 9.53 2.57
N LYS A 155 -34.22 9.46 2.02
CA LYS A 155 -34.72 8.24 1.36
C LYS A 155 -33.89 7.84 0.14
N ALA A 156 -33.40 8.81 -0.63
CA ALA A 156 -32.53 8.57 -1.78
C ALA A 156 -31.16 8.05 -1.34
N GLY A 157 -30.57 8.64 -0.29
CA GLY A 157 -29.33 8.15 0.32
C GLY A 157 -29.47 6.71 0.85
N LYS A 158 -30.59 6.40 1.51
CA LYS A 158 -30.89 5.04 1.99
C LYS A 158 -31.07 4.03 0.85
N LYS A 159 -31.59 4.46 -0.30
CA LYS A 159 -31.68 3.62 -1.51
C LYS A 159 -30.29 3.26 -2.05
N VAL A 160 -29.37 4.22 -2.11
CA VAL A 160 -27.97 3.99 -2.47
C VAL A 160 -27.32 3.01 -1.49
N PHE A 161 -27.47 3.25 -0.18
CA PHE A 161 -26.94 2.34 0.84
C PHE A 161 -27.45 0.90 0.68
N ASN A 162 -28.77 0.72 0.51
CA ASN A 162 -29.36 -0.60 0.33
C ASN A 162 -28.87 -1.29 -0.96
N LYS A 163 -28.58 -0.53 -2.02
CA LYS A 163 -27.92 -1.07 -3.23
C LYS A 163 -26.51 -1.55 -2.89
N SER A 164 -25.69 -0.72 -2.25
CA SER A 164 -24.32 -1.09 -1.83
C SER A 164 -24.29 -2.28 -0.86
N VAL A 165 -25.28 -2.46 0.02
CA VAL A 165 -25.39 -3.63 0.91
C VAL A 165 -25.67 -4.93 0.13
N LYS A 166 -26.45 -4.86 -0.96
CA LYS A 166 -26.69 -6.03 -1.82
C LYS A 166 -25.40 -6.48 -2.49
N ASP A 167 -24.61 -5.54 -3.00
CA ASP A 167 -23.34 -5.81 -3.66
C ASP A 167 -22.23 -6.17 -2.66
N HIS A 168 -22.30 -5.62 -1.44
CA HIS A 168 -21.32 -5.79 -0.38
C HIS A 168 -21.98 -6.07 0.98
N PRO A 169 -22.22 -7.35 1.32
CA PRO A 169 -22.88 -7.75 2.57
C PRO A 169 -22.18 -7.28 3.86
N VAL A 170 -20.91 -6.91 3.78
CA VAL A 170 -20.11 -6.37 4.90
C VAL A 170 -20.72 -5.10 5.51
N LEU A 171 -21.48 -4.32 4.74
CA LEU A 171 -22.18 -3.11 5.18
C LEU A 171 -23.49 -3.39 5.91
N LYS A 172 -23.93 -4.65 6.02
CA LYS A 172 -25.22 -5.00 6.62
C LYS A 172 -25.29 -4.56 8.09
N GLY A 173 -26.34 -3.82 8.43
CA GLY A 173 -26.58 -3.35 9.79
C GLY A 173 -25.77 -2.12 10.21
N CYS A 174 -25.05 -1.48 9.28
CA CYS A 174 -24.21 -0.32 9.61
C CYS A 174 -24.98 1.00 9.65
N TRP A 175 -26.14 1.09 9.00
CA TRP A 175 -26.99 2.28 9.02
C TRP A 175 -27.73 2.40 10.34
N SER A 176 -27.50 3.48 11.07
CA SER A 176 -28.12 3.78 12.35
C SER A 176 -29.47 4.49 12.21
N ALA A 177 -30.25 4.54 13.29
CA ALA A 177 -31.49 5.32 13.34
C ALA A 177 -31.25 6.84 13.16
N GLU A 178 -30.03 7.32 13.45
CA GLU A 178 -29.61 8.71 13.31
C GLU A 178 -29.11 9.04 11.89
N ASN A 179 -29.29 8.14 10.92
CA ASN A 179 -28.79 8.27 9.55
C ASN A 179 -27.26 8.38 9.44
N THR A 180 -26.55 7.73 10.36
CA THR A 180 -25.08 7.63 10.38
C THR A 180 -24.63 6.19 10.19
N ILE A 181 -23.44 5.99 9.65
CA ILE A 181 -22.77 4.70 9.52
C ILE A 181 -21.98 4.41 10.80
N LYS A 182 -22.33 3.31 11.48
CA LYS A 182 -21.62 2.78 12.65
C LYS A 182 -20.65 1.67 12.25
N ALA A 183 -19.38 1.82 12.63
CA ALA A 183 -18.31 0.87 12.33
C ALA A 183 -18.45 -0.48 13.05
N ASP A 184 -19.18 -0.54 14.17
CA ASP A 184 -19.30 -1.74 15.01
C ASP A 184 -19.94 -2.92 14.28
N ALA A 185 -20.95 -2.65 13.45
CA ALA A 185 -21.62 -3.68 12.64
C ALA A 185 -20.68 -4.25 11.56
N VAL A 186 -19.87 -3.38 10.94
CA VAL A 186 -18.84 -3.78 9.96
C VAL A 186 -17.81 -4.71 10.61
N LEU A 187 -17.32 -4.34 11.79
CA LEU A 187 -16.37 -5.17 12.56
C LEU A 187 -16.93 -6.55 12.88
N LYS A 188 -18.23 -6.65 13.19
CA LYS A 188 -18.89 -7.93 13.44
C LYS A 188 -18.99 -8.79 12.18
N ASN A 189 -19.28 -8.17 11.03
CA ASN A 189 -19.41 -8.87 9.74
C ASN A 189 -18.08 -9.36 9.18
N LEU A 190 -16.95 -8.84 9.68
CA LEU A 190 -15.60 -9.21 9.24
C LEU A 190 -14.92 -10.26 10.13
N ARG A 191 -15.59 -10.75 11.17
CA ARG A 191 -15.06 -11.81 12.03
C ARG A 191 -14.84 -13.10 11.23
N GLY A 192 -13.65 -13.69 11.34
CA GLY A 192 -13.31 -14.98 10.72
C GLY A 192 -12.90 -14.90 9.24
N ILE A 193 -12.82 -13.71 8.66
CA ILE A 193 -12.26 -13.48 7.32
C ILE A 193 -10.77 -13.15 7.48
N SER A 194 -9.93 -13.61 6.55
CA SER A 194 -8.50 -13.25 6.56
C SER A 194 -8.31 -11.72 6.53
N GLU A 195 -7.28 -11.19 7.18
CA GLU A 195 -7.09 -9.74 7.31
C GLU A 195 -6.98 -9.04 5.95
N LYS A 196 -6.24 -9.66 5.02
CA LYS A 196 -6.05 -9.18 3.64
C LYS A 196 -7.36 -9.13 2.84
N GLU A 197 -8.21 -10.14 3.03
CA GLU A 197 -9.52 -10.18 2.41
C GLU A 197 -10.50 -9.19 3.07
N SER A 198 -10.35 -8.95 4.38
CA SER A 198 -11.14 -7.96 5.12
C SER A 198 -10.85 -6.53 4.67
N GLU A 199 -9.57 -6.17 4.50
CA GLU A 199 -9.15 -4.86 3.97
C GLU A 199 -9.74 -4.63 2.57
N LEU A 200 -9.65 -5.63 1.69
CA LEU A 200 -10.16 -5.55 0.32
C LEU A 200 -11.69 -5.45 0.28
N LYS A 201 -12.41 -6.19 1.13
CA LYS A 201 -13.87 -6.10 1.26
C LYS A 201 -14.31 -4.73 1.77
N LEU A 202 -13.60 -4.16 2.76
CA LEU A 202 -13.87 -2.80 3.24
C LEU A 202 -13.70 -1.77 2.15
N LEU A 203 -12.54 -1.79 1.48
CA LEU A 203 -12.21 -0.80 0.47
C LEU A 203 -13.25 -0.78 -0.64
N ARG A 204 -13.63 -1.95 -1.17
CA ARG A 204 -14.66 -2.07 -2.21
C ARG A 204 -16.03 -1.60 -1.71
N ALA A 205 -16.42 -2.00 -0.51
CA ALA A 205 -17.72 -1.67 0.05
C ALA A 205 -17.91 -0.16 0.27
N PHE A 206 -16.95 0.48 0.92
CA PHE A 206 -17.01 1.92 1.19
C PHE A 206 -16.74 2.75 -0.06
N SER A 207 -15.89 2.30 -0.99
CA SER A 207 -15.72 2.95 -2.30
C SER A 207 -17.03 2.93 -3.10
N SER A 208 -17.72 1.79 -3.17
CA SER A 208 -19.02 1.66 -3.83
C SER A 208 -20.07 2.57 -3.18
N LEU A 209 -20.15 2.58 -1.85
CA LEU A 209 -21.09 3.43 -1.12
C LEU A 209 -20.81 4.92 -1.34
N ASN A 210 -19.58 5.37 -1.13
CA ASN A 210 -19.20 6.77 -1.27
C ASN A 210 -19.36 7.25 -2.72
N SER A 211 -19.00 6.41 -3.70
CA SER A 211 -19.21 6.74 -5.12
C SER A 211 -20.70 6.89 -5.43
N GLY A 212 -21.55 5.95 -5.00
CA GLY A 212 -22.99 6.05 -5.22
C GLY A 212 -23.63 7.27 -4.54
N LEU A 213 -23.11 7.68 -3.37
CA LEU A 213 -23.54 8.89 -2.68
C LEU A 213 -23.13 10.15 -3.45
N ILE A 214 -21.89 10.19 -3.94
CA ILE A 214 -21.38 11.29 -4.76
C ILE A 214 -22.14 11.40 -6.08
N ASP A 215 -22.44 10.28 -6.74
CA ASP A 215 -23.20 10.26 -7.99
C ASP A 215 -24.62 10.77 -7.77
N LEU A 216 -25.26 10.35 -6.67
CA LEU A 216 -26.58 10.86 -6.27
C LEU A 216 -26.54 12.37 -6.05
N PHE A 217 -25.51 12.87 -5.36
CA PHE A 217 -25.34 14.30 -5.13
C PHE A 217 -25.06 15.07 -6.43
N GLY A 218 -24.20 14.53 -7.29
CA GLY A 218 -23.86 15.09 -8.59
C GLY A 218 -25.06 15.18 -9.54
N ALA A 219 -26.00 14.22 -9.43
CA ALA A 219 -27.25 14.23 -10.18
C ALA A 219 -28.23 15.32 -9.70
N VAL A 220 -28.15 15.75 -8.44
CA VAL A 220 -29.06 16.75 -7.86
C VAL A 220 -28.50 18.17 -7.95
N ALA A 221 -27.22 18.38 -7.60
CA ALA A 221 -26.61 19.71 -7.58
C ALA A 221 -25.86 20.00 -8.89
N SER A 222 -24.77 19.27 -9.12
CA SER A 222 -23.97 19.16 -10.34
C SER A 222 -22.70 18.37 -10.01
N PRO A 223 -22.01 17.75 -11.00
CA PRO A 223 -20.73 17.07 -10.76
C PRO A 223 -19.65 17.99 -10.15
N GLU A 224 -19.60 19.26 -10.54
CA GLU A 224 -18.62 20.22 -10.01
C GLU A 224 -18.89 20.57 -8.53
N SER A 225 -20.16 20.78 -8.19
CA SER A 225 -20.58 21.03 -6.81
C SER A 225 -20.27 19.82 -5.91
N ALA A 226 -20.48 18.61 -6.44
CA ALA A 226 -20.10 17.36 -5.77
C ALA A 226 -18.61 17.30 -5.48
N GLY A 227 -17.78 17.61 -6.49
CA GLY A 227 -16.34 17.67 -6.34
C GLY A 227 -15.88 18.69 -5.30
N LYS A 228 -16.54 19.86 -5.22
CA LYS A 228 -16.21 20.88 -4.21
C LYS A 228 -16.50 20.40 -2.79
N ILE A 229 -17.69 19.87 -2.52
CA ILE A 229 -18.06 19.40 -1.17
C ILE A 229 -17.16 18.25 -0.72
N VAL A 230 -16.87 17.29 -1.60
CA VAL A 230 -16.00 16.18 -1.22
C VAL A 230 -14.58 16.67 -0.91
N ARG A 231 -14.04 17.62 -1.68
CA ARG A 231 -12.74 18.24 -1.36
C ARG A 231 -12.75 18.99 -0.04
N GLU A 232 -13.82 19.71 0.27
CA GLU A 232 -14.00 20.37 1.57
C GLU A 232 -14.03 19.34 2.71
N VAL A 233 -14.83 18.29 2.58
CA VAL A 233 -14.91 17.18 3.55
C VAL A 233 -13.54 16.52 3.75
N ILE A 234 -12.81 16.21 2.67
CA ILE A 234 -11.47 15.62 2.74
C ILE A 234 -10.47 16.57 3.40
N ASN A 235 -10.57 17.87 3.15
CA ASN A 235 -9.70 18.87 3.77
C ASN A 235 -9.99 19.10 5.25
N GLU A 236 -11.27 19.03 5.65
CA GLU A 236 -11.71 19.11 7.04
C GLU A 236 -11.34 17.87 7.86
N MET A 237 -11.34 16.70 7.22
CA MET A 237 -10.79 15.49 7.82
C MET A 237 -9.30 15.75 8.08
N LYS A 238 -8.96 16.00 9.35
CA LYS A 238 -7.58 16.18 9.84
C LYS A 238 -6.83 14.84 9.73
N LEU A 239 -6.64 14.36 8.51
CA LEU A 239 -5.81 13.21 8.14
C LEU A 239 -4.33 13.61 8.25
N GLY A 240 -3.92 13.94 9.48
CA GLY A 240 -2.58 14.42 9.86
C GLY A 240 -2.10 15.70 9.14
N ARG A 241 -1.33 16.53 9.84
CA ARG A 241 -0.55 17.57 9.16
C ARG A 241 0.69 16.89 8.60
N GLY A 242 0.76 16.75 7.29
CA GLY A 242 1.83 16.09 6.56
C GLY A 242 1.26 15.45 5.31
N TYR A 243 1.97 15.50 4.20
CA TYR A 243 1.49 15.00 2.91
C TYR A 243 1.29 13.47 2.86
N GLU A 244 1.61 12.72 3.92
CA GLU A 244 1.68 11.25 3.90
C GLU A 244 0.41 10.46 4.34
N PRO A 245 -0.44 10.89 5.30
CA PRO A 245 -1.52 10.03 5.80
C PRO A 245 -2.71 9.85 4.83
N ARG A 246 -2.93 10.82 3.92
CA ARG A 246 -4.05 10.78 2.95
C ARG A 246 -3.84 9.69 1.90
N ASP A 247 -2.61 9.57 1.42
CA ASP A 247 -2.25 8.61 0.37
C ASP A 247 -2.05 7.19 0.92
N GLU A 248 -1.64 7.07 2.19
CA GLU A 248 -1.46 5.79 2.89
C GLU A 248 -2.69 4.88 2.92
N HIS A 249 -3.88 5.49 3.02
CA HIS A 249 -5.15 4.78 3.19
C HIS A 249 -5.89 4.56 1.87
N GLU A 250 -5.32 5.02 0.74
CA GLU A 250 -5.81 4.78 -0.62
C GLU A 250 -7.26 5.25 -0.88
N ILE A 251 -7.78 6.11 0.00
CA ILE A 251 -9.18 6.55 0.04
C ILE A 251 -9.57 7.23 -1.27
N LEU A 252 -8.67 8.07 -1.79
CA LEU A 252 -8.89 8.85 -3.00
C LEU A 252 -9.04 7.98 -4.25
N LEU A 253 -8.40 6.80 -4.30
CA LEU A 253 -8.57 5.88 -5.44
C LEU A 253 -9.98 5.32 -5.52
N GLY A 254 -10.67 5.19 -4.38
CA GLY A 254 -12.04 4.70 -4.30
C GLY A 254 -13.13 5.73 -4.60
N LEU A 255 -12.78 6.99 -4.87
CA LEU A 255 -13.73 8.06 -5.17
C LEU A 255 -13.92 8.24 -6.70
N PRO A 256 -15.06 8.80 -7.16
CA PRO A 256 -15.25 9.11 -8.58
C PRO A 256 -14.17 10.06 -9.15
N GLU A 257 -13.87 9.90 -10.44
CA GLU A 257 -12.87 10.72 -11.16
C GLU A 257 -13.23 12.21 -11.16
N SER A 258 -14.52 12.52 -11.31
CA SER A 258 -15.07 13.89 -11.27
C SER A 258 -14.75 14.65 -9.98
N VAL A 259 -14.44 13.91 -8.91
CA VAL A 259 -14.25 14.47 -7.58
C VAL A 259 -12.79 14.53 -7.15
N SER A 260 -12.01 13.49 -7.47
CA SER A 260 -10.65 13.30 -6.96
C SER A 260 -9.60 13.19 -8.06
N GLY A 261 -9.98 13.40 -9.33
CA GLY A 261 -9.09 13.20 -10.48
C GLY A 261 -7.75 13.93 -10.40
N LYS A 262 -7.71 15.12 -9.77
CA LYS A 262 -6.47 15.91 -9.60
C LYS A 262 -5.55 15.39 -8.48
N ASP A 263 -6.10 14.68 -7.51
CA ASP A 263 -5.35 14.16 -6.36
C ASP A 263 -4.96 12.68 -6.54
N LYS A 264 -5.72 11.92 -7.33
CA LYS A 264 -5.45 10.49 -7.63
C LYS A 264 -4.03 10.22 -8.15
N PRO A 265 -3.44 11.03 -9.05
CA PRO A 265 -2.05 10.81 -9.49
C PRO A 265 -1.05 10.81 -8.33
N ARG A 266 -1.25 11.66 -7.31
CA ARG A 266 -0.36 11.71 -6.14
C ARG A 266 -0.48 10.48 -5.27
N THR A 267 -1.72 10.07 -4.96
CA THR A 267 -1.98 8.82 -4.23
C THR A 267 -1.39 7.63 -4.97
N PHE A 268 -1.49 7.63 -6.29
CA PHE A 268 -0.93 6.56 -7.10
C PHE A 268 0.60 6.57 -7.14
N ALA A 269 1.21 7.75 -7.23
CA ALA A 269 2.66 7.92 -7.10
C ALA A 269 3.14 7.40 -5.73
N TYR A 270 2.46 7.76 -4.65
CA TYR A 270 2.76 7.21 -3.32
C TYR A 270 2.75 5.68 -3.33
N ILE A 271 1.69 5.07 -3.86
CA ILE A 271 1.53 3.61 -3.89
C ILE A 271 2.65 2.94 -4.69
N LEU A 272 2.96 3.42 -5.89
CA LEU A 272 4.01 2.82 -6.70
C LEU A 272 5.38 2.97 -6.02
N PHE A 273 5.74 4.20 -5.63
CA PHE A 273 7.07 4.46 -5.09
C PHE A 273 7.26 3.89 -3.69
N LYS A 274 6.36 4.17 -2.74
CA LYS A 274 6.56 3.76 -1.33
C LYS A 274 6.20 2.31 -1.08
N ARG A 275 5.28 1.72 -1.86
CA ARG A 275 4.80 0.34 -1.66
C ARG A 275 5.50 -0.69 -2.56
N VAL A 276 6.00 -0.29 -3.74
CA VAL A 276 6.78 -1.19 -4.61
C VAL A 276 8.28 -0.94 -4.46
N LEU A 277 8.75 0.29 -4.66
CA LEU A 277 10.18 0.59 -4.62
C LEU A 277 10.71 0.73 -3.17
N GLY A 278 9.91 1.26 -2.26
CA GLY A 278 10.29 1.48 -0.85
C GLY A 278 10.78 0.21 -0.12
N PRO A 279 10.08 -0.94 -0.19
CA PRO A 279 10.55 -2.19 0.41
C PRO A 279 11.90 -2.64 -0.13
N LEU A 280 12.13 -2.51 -1.44
CA LEU A 280 13.40 -2.86 -2.06
C LEU A 280 14.55 -1.99 -1.52
N LEU A 281 14.35 -0.67 -1.47
CA LEU A 281 15.38 0.25 -0.99
C LEU A 281 15.74 0.02 0.48
N ARG A 282 14.76 -0.36 1.32
CA ARG A 282 15.02 -0.69 2.73
C ARG A 282 15.85 -1.95 2.93
N GLU A 283 15.77 -2.90 2.01
CA GLU A 283 16.58 -4.14 2.05
C GLU A 283 17.98 -3.94 1.41
N CYS A 284 18.22 -2.83 0.71
CA CYS A 284 19.54 -2.50 0.15
C CYS A 284 20.56 -2.06 1.20
N LYS A 285 21.83 -2.37 0.96
CA LYS A 285 22.95 -1.83 1.75
C LYS A 285 23.13 -0.33 1.48
N ARG A 286 23.65 0.39 2.48
CA ARG A 286 23.94 1.84 2.36
C ARG A 286 24.83 2.20 1.17
N ALA A 287 25.83 1.37 0.85
CA ALA A 287 26.70 1.59 -0.31
C ALA A 287 25.93 1.54 -1.65
N THR A 288 24.94 0.65 -1.75
CA THR A 288 24.04 0.55 -2.90
C THR A 288 23.14 1.77 -2.98
N ILE A 289 22.57 2.22 -1.86
CA ILE A 289 21.76 3.45 -1.81
C ILE A 289 22.55 4.67 -2.29
N GLN A 290 23.80 4.84 -1.84
CA GLN A 290 24.67 5.94 -2.31
C GLN A 290 25.02 5.84 -3.80
N LYS A 291 25.13 4.62 -4.35
CA LYS A 291 25.30 4.41 -5.78
C LYS A 291 24.05 4.80 -6.56
N LEU A 292 22.87 4.38 -6.09
CA LEU A 292 21.58 4.70 -6.68
C LEU A 292 21.31 6.21 -6.69
N GLN A 293 21.63 6.92 -5.61
CA GLN A 293 21.53 8.38 -5.56
C GLN A 293 22.31 9.05 -6.71
N ARG A 294 23.59 8.67 -6.90
CA ARG A 294 24.44 9.20 -7.98
C ARG A 294 23.93 8.84 -9.37
N GLU A 295 23.42 7.62 -9.55
CA GLU A 295 22.84 7.18 -10.83
C GLU A 295 21.58 7.98 -11.18
N LEU A 296 20.69 8.19 -10.20
CA LEU A 296 19.48 9.00 -10.40
C LEU A 296 19.80 10.47 -10.64
N GLU A 297 20.78 11.06 -9.95
CA GLU A 297 21.25 12.43 -10.21
C GLU A 297 21.84 12.58 -11.62
N GLY A 298 22.60 11.58 -12.09
CA GLY A 298 23.12 11.53 -13.44
C GLY A 298 22.01 11.42 -14.49
N LEU A 299 20.99 10.59 -14.22
CA LEU A 299 19.85 10.40 -15.10
C LEU A 299 18.93 11.64 -15.12
N ALA A 300 18.77 12.33 -13.99
CA ALA A 300 18.00 13.56 -13.85
C ALA A 300 18.47 14.68 -14.80
N LYS A 301 19.75 14.68 -15.20
CA LYS A 301 20.28 15.62 -16.21
C LYS A 301 19.75 15.35 -17.62
N LYS A 302 19.41 14.10 -17.93
CA LYS A 302 18.92 13.67 -19.25
C LYS A 302 17.39 13.57 -19.27
N GLU A 303 16.80 13.11 -18.17
CA GLU A 303 15.38 12.83 -18.00
C GLU A 303 14.86 13.69 -16.83
N PRO A 304 14.30 14.89 -17.12
CA PRO A 304 13.84 15.83 -16.09
C PRO A 304 12.80 15.21 -15.13
N VAL A 305 12.07 14.20 -15.62
CA VAL A 305 11.03 13.50 -14.85
C VAL A 305 11.59 12.78 -13.62
N VAL A 306 12.85 12.31 -13.69
CA VAL A 306 13.53 11.59 -12.60
C VAL A 306 14.06 12.54 -11.53
N ALA A 307 14.36 13.80 -11.89
CA ALA A 307 14.85 14.81 -10.95
C ALA A 307 13.89 15.10 -9.77
N ARG A 308 12.62 14.71 -9.94
CA ARG A 308 11.53 14.96 -9.00
C ARG A 308 11.41 13.90 -7.91
N VAL A 309 12.16 12.81 -8.00
CA VAL A 309 12.20 11.73 -7.02
C VAL A 309 13.60 11.66 -6.43
N LYS A 310 13.69 11.72 -5.10
CA LYS A 310 14.97 11.61 -4.39
C LYS A 310 14.95 10.40 -3.47
N ILE A 311 16.13 9.82 -3.27
CA ILE A 311 16.36 8.78 -2.27
C ILE A 311 17.24 9.41 -1.20
N SER A 312 16.84 9.37 0.07
CA SER A 312 17.66 9.81 1.20
C SER A 312 18.71 8.75 1.56
N GLY A 313 19.73 9.12 2.33
CA GLY A 313 20.85 8.23 2.67
C GLY A 313 20.48 6.99 3.48
N ASP A 314 19.30 6.97 4.09
CA ASP A 314 18.68 5.86 4.81
C ASP A 314 17.75 4.99 3.92
N GLY A 315 17.67 5.27 2.62
CA GLY A 315 16.84 4.51 1.67
C GLY A 315 15.38 4.93 1.62
N MET A 316 14.99 6.04 2.26
CA MET A 316 13.63 6.57 2.18
C MET A 316 13.44 7.39 0.89
N LEU A 317 12.23 7.31 0.31
CA LEU A 317 11.88 8.05 -0.89
C LEU A 317 11.29 9.41 -0.51
N ASP A 318 11.81 10.48 -1.10
CA ASP A 318 11.22 11.81 -1.08
C ASP A 318 10.54 12.09 -2.43
N LEU A 319 9.22 12.28 -2.37
CA LEU A 319 8.33 12.48 -3.51
C LEU A 319 7.80 13.92 -3.58
N SER A 320 8.29 14.83 -2.73
CA SER A 320 7.76 16.19 -2.61
C SER A 320 7.79 16.94 -3.94
N GLY A 321 8.90 16.83 -4.69
CA GLY A 321 9.03 17.44 -6.01
C GLY A 321 8.10 16.83 -7.06
N LEU A 322 7.84 15.52 -6.98
CA LEU A 322 6.86 14.85 -7.85
C LEU A 322 5.44 15.31 -7.51
N TYR A 323 5.09 15.40 -6.22
CA TYR A 323 3.77 15.86 -5.80
C TYR A 323 3.49 17.30 -6.19
N GLU A 324 4.48 18.19 -6.05
CA GLU A 324 4.37 19.57 -6.51
C GLU A 324 4.13 19.62 -8.02
N HIS A 325 4.85 18.81 -8.81
CA HIS A 325 4.66 18.76 -10.25
C HIS A 325 3.29 18.21 -10.68
N LEU A 326 2.81 17.17 -10.00
CA LEU A 326 1.48 16.61 -10.21
C LEU A 326 0.37 17.56 -9.74
N SER A 327 0.70 18.60 -8.97
CA SER A 327 -0.28 19.57 -8.49
C SER A 327 -0.86 20.39 -9.63
N GLY A 328 -2.14 20.17 -9.91
CA GLY A 328 -2.87 20.91 -10.94
C GLY A 328 -2.87 20.25 -12.32
N MET A 329 -2.23 19.09 -12.47
CA MET A 329 -2.37 18.28 -13.68
C MET A 329 -3.76 17.66 -13.79
N GLU A 330 -4.25 17.51 -15.02
CA GLU A 330 -5.42 16.68 -15.29
C GLU A 330 -5.09 15.20 -15.07
N MET A 331 -6.10 14.42 -14.68
CA MET A 331 -5.92 13.05 -14.21
C MET A 331 -5.15 12.17 -15.21
N GLY A 332 -5.50 12.25 -16.49
CA GLY A 332 -4.85 11.45 -17.54
C GLY A 332 -3.35 11.73 -17.65
N ASP A 333 -3.01 13.02 -17.75
CA ASP A 333 -1.62 13.47 -17.87
C ASP A 333 -0.82 13.17 -16.61
N GLY A 334 -1.40 13.45 -15.43
CA GLY A 334 -0.76 13.15 -14.15
C GLY A 334 -0.50 11.66 -13.96
N MET A 335 -1.40 10.79 -14.43
CA MET A 335 -1.22 9.35 -14.40
C MET A 335 -0.15 8.86 -15.38
N GLN A 336 -0.08 9.43 -16.58
CA GLN A 336 0.99 9.13 -17.54
C GLN A 336 2.34 9.57 -17.00
N GLU A 337 2.42 10.77 -16.44
CA GLU A 337 3.63 11.30 -15.83
C GLU A 337 4.09 10.42 -14.67
N THR A 338 3.17 10.06 -13.76
CA THR A 338 3.45 9.15 -12.64
C THR A 338 3.98 7.80 -13.11
N THR A 339 3.35 7.21 -14.12
CA THR A 339 3.73 5.90 -14.68
C THR A 339 5.10 5.97 -15.35
N LEU A 340 5.36 7.03 -16.11
CA LEU A 340 6.65 7.27 -16.77
C LEU A 340 7.76 7.47 -15.73
N THR A 341 7.57 8.37 -14.76
CA THR A 341 8.55 8.63 -13.70
C THR A 341 8.85 7.37 -12.90
N PHE A 342 7.82 6.60 -12.53
CA PHE A 342 8.00 5.34 -11.81
C PHE A 342 8.75 4.30 -12.65
N SER A 343 8.34 4.06 -13.89
CA SER A 343 8.96 3.07 -14.77
C SER A 343 10.44 3.40 -15.02
N THR A 344 10.75 4.67 -15.31
CA THR A 344 12.12 5.12 -15.54
C THR A 344 12.97 4.97 -14.27
N THR A 345 12.44 5.35 -13.11
CA THR A 345 13.16 5.23 -11.83
C THR A 345 13.39 3.77 -11.46
N LEU A 346 12.36 2.92 -11.55
CA LEU A 346 12.47 1.50 -11.25
C LEU A 346 13.49 0.82 -12.17
N ASN A 347 13.44 1.07 -13.48
CA ASN A 347 14.39 0.50 -14.44
C ASN A 347 15.83 0.95 -14.18
N ALA A 348 16.04 2.19 -13.72
CA ALA A 348 17.36 2.67 -13.34
C ALA A 348 17.89 1.98 -12.07
N CYS A 349 17.04 1.82 -11.05
CA CYS A 349 17.46 1.23 -9.79
C CYS A 349 17.56 -0.30 -9.82
N TYR A 350 16.70 -0.96 -10.60
CA TYR A 350 16.51 -2.41 -10.59
C TYR A 350 17.80 -3.22 -10.74
N PRO A 351 18.71 -2.93 -11.68
CA PRO A 351 19.94 -3.72 -11.84
C PRO A 351 20.87 -3.67 -10.62
N ALA A 352 20.93 -2.53 -9.93
CA ALA A 352 21.75 -2.37 -8.74
C ALA A 352 21.12 -3.03 -7.51
N ILE A 353 19.81 -2.87 -7.33
CA ILE A 353 19.02 -3.55 -6.28
C ILE A 353 19.15 -5.07 -6.42
N ARG A 354 18.93 -5.59 -7.64
CA ARG A 354 19.00 -7.03 -7.96
C ARG A 354 20.36 -7.64 -7.66
N ARG A 355 21.45 -6.88 -7.85
CA ARG A 355 22.82 -7.30 -7.53
C ARG A 355 23.12 -7.34 -6.04
N ASP A 356 22.43 -6.53 -5.23
CA ASP A 356 22.71 -6.42 -3.79
C ASP A 356 21.82 -7.34 -2.94
N ILE A 357 20.50 -7.31 -3.17
CA ILE A 357 19.52 -8.12 -2.42
C ILE A 357 19.48 -9.56 -2.96
N GLY A 358 19.83 -9.76 -4.23
CA GLY A 358 19.71 -11.02 -4.94
C GLY A 358 18.48 -11.07 -5.85
N ALA A 359 18.61 -11.77 -6.97
CA ALA A 359 17.60 -11.79 -8.03
C ALA A 359 16.26 -12.37 -7.56
N GLU A 360 16.28 -13.54 -6.92
CA GLU A 360 15.07 -14.23 -6.46
C GLU A 360 14.29 -13.37 -5.46
N ARG A 361 14.98 -12.84 -4.44
CA ARG A 361 14.37 -11.98 -3.42
C ARG A 361 13.79 -10.69 -4.00
N THR A 362 14.52 -10.05 -4.93
CA THR A 362 14.05 -8.83 -5.60
C THR A 362 12.78 -9.11 -6.41
N CYS A 363 12.76 -10.21 -7.20
CA CYS A 363 11.59 -10.59 -7.98
C CYS A 363 10.39 -10.92 -7.09
N MET A 364 10.60 -11.63 -5.97
CA MET A 364 9.53 -11.92 -5.00
C MET A 364 8.87 -10.65 -4.45
N ILE A 365 9.67 -9.68 -4.00
CA ILE A 365 9.14 -8.42 -3.42
C ILE A 365 8.31 -7.65 -4.45
N ILE A 366 8.79 -7.55 -5.69
CA ILE A 366 8.06 -6.87 -6.76
C ILE A 366 6.78 -7.64 -7.11
N SER A 367 6.87 -8.97 -7.24
CA SER A 367 5.73 -9.82 -7.57
C SER A 367 4.62 -9.71 -6.52
N ASP A 368 4.97 -9.76 -5.23
CA ASP A 368 4.03 -9.61 -4.12
C ASP A 368 3.37 -8.22 -4.13
N ALA A 369 4.17 -7.16 -4.29
CA ALA A 369 3.66 -5.79 -4.34
C ALA A 369 2.67 -5.60 -5.50
N PHE A 370 3.04 -6.00 -6.71
CA PHE A 370 2.16 -5.89 -7.87
C PHE A 370 0.95 -6.82 -7.81
N SER A 371 1.09 -8.01 -7.22
CA SER A 371 -0.04 -8.91 -6.98
C SER A 371 -1.12 -8.25 -6.12
N ASP A 372 -0.71 -7.54 -5.07
CA ASP A 372 -1.62 -6.84 -4.18
C ASP A 372 -2.26 -5.62 -4.83
N LEU A 373 -1.48 -4.88 -5.64
CA LEU A 373 -2.02 -3.80 -6.46
C LEU A 373 -3.03 -4.32 -7.49
N CYS A 374 -2.74 -5.42 -8.17
CA CYS A 374 -3.64 -6.03 -9.15
C CYS A 374 -4.96 -6.46 -8.52
N ARG A 375 -4.93 -7.04 -7.31
CA ARG A 375 -6.16 -7.45 -6.61
C ARG A 375 -7.05 -6.25 -6.24
N LYS A 376 -6.45 -5.10 -5.93
CA LYS A 376 -7.18 -3.88 -5.50
C LYS A 376 -7.58 -2.96 -6.66
N TYR A 377 -6.70 -2.77 -7.65
CA TYR A 377 -6.76 -1.70 -8.65
C TYR A 377 -6.48 -2.18 -10.09
N CYS A 378 -6.86 -3.42 -10.43
CA CYS A 378 -6.59 -4.04 -11.73
C CYS A 378 -6.92 -3.13 -12.93
N ASP A 379 -8.15 -2.62 -12.99
CA ASP A 379 -8.65 -1.83 -14.12
C ASP A 379 -7.81 -0.57 -14.32
N PHE A 380 -7.42 0.06 -13.21
CA PHE A 380 -6.61 1.26 -13.19
C PHE A 380 -5.18 1.00 -13.68
N LEU A 381 -4.56 -0.09 -13.20
CA LEU A 381 -3.22 -0.51 -13.61
C LEU A 381 -3.16 -0.83 -15.11
N LEU A 382 -4.21 -1.46 -15.65
CA LEU A 382 -4.32 -1.80 -17.06
C LEU A 382 -4.54 -0.56 -17.92
N ARG A 383 -5.50 0.30 -17.56
CA ARG A 383 -5.87 1.50 -18.31
C ARG A 383 -4.69 2.43 -18.51
N TYR A 384 -3.89 2.66 -17.47
CA TYR A 384 -2.73 3.56 -17.52
C TYR A 384 -1.40 2.88 -17.83
N GLY A 385 -1.42 1.60 -18.24
CA GLY A 385 -0.22 0.89 -18.70
C GLY A 385 0.83 0.61 -17.62
N ILE A 386 0.49 0.73 -16.33
CA ILE A 386 1.44 0.57 -15.22
C ILE A 386 1.99 -0.86 -15.12
N MET A 387 1.24 -1.83 -15.64
CA MET A 387 1.70 -3.21 -15.79
C MET A 387 3.01 -3.31 -16.60
N ASP A 388 3.31 -2.32 -17.45
CA ASP A 388 4.56 -2.25 -18.21
C ASP A 388 5.78 -1.90 -17.36
N ALA A 389 5.59 -1.41 -16.14
CA ALA A 389 6.69 -1.10 -15.24
C ALA A 389 7.30 -2.36 -14.60
N ILE A 390 6.58 -3.49 -14.57
CA ILE A 390 7.02 -4.75 -13.94
C ILE A 390 8.25 -5.29 -14.68
N PRO A 391 9.44 -5.49 -14.10
CA PRO A 391 10.61 -6.00 -14.83
C PRO A 391 10.35 -7.35 -15.54
N GLU A 392 11.04 -7.62 -16.65
CA GLU A 392 10.75 -8.78 -17.52
C GLU A 392 10.97 -10.14 -16.83
N ASP A 393 11.89 -10.22 -15.87
CA ASP A 393 12.19 -11.43 -15.10
C ASP A 393 11.31 -11.60 -13.86
N VAL A 394 10.28 -10.76 -13.67
CA VAL A 394 9.31 -10.86 -12.59
C VAL A 394 8.04 -11.53 -13.08
N GLU A 395 7.79 -12.75 -12.62
CA GLU A 395 6.55 -13.48 -12.90
C GLU A 395 5.48 -13.20 -11.84
N LEU A 396 4.25 -12.94 -12.29
CA LEU A 396 3.09 -12.83 -11.40
C LEU A 396 2.42 -14.20 -11.17
N PRO A 397 1.87 -14.44 -9.97
CA PRO A 397 1.13 -15.66 -9.66
C PRO A 397 -0.06 -15.90 -10.61
N LYS A 398 -0.34 -17.18 -10.91
CA LYS A 398 -1.42 -17.57 -11.84
C LYS A 398 -2.81 -17.07 -11.41
N ASP A 399 -3.10 -17.06 -10.12
CA ASP A 399 -4.38 -16.54 -9.58
C ASP A 399 -4.57 -15.04 -9.87
N VAL A 400 -3.48 -14.28 -9.85
CA VAL A 400 -3.48 -12.85 -10.19
C VAL A 400 -3.70 -12.68 -11.69
N LEU A 401 -3.02 -13.47 -12.52
CA LEU A 401 -3.23 -13.49 -13.98
C LEU A 401 -4.68 -13.83 -14.33
N ASP A 402 -5.27 -14.83 -13.67
CA ASP A 402 -6.68 -15.20 -13.86
C ASP A 402 -7.63 -14.09 -13.40
N THR A 403 -7.30 -13.40 -12.31
CA THR A 403 -8.05 -12.23 -11.83
C THR A 403 -8.01 -11.08 -12.84
N ILE A 404 -6.83 -10.80 -13.41
CA ILE A 404 -6.66 -9.82 -14.48
C ILE A 404 -7.55 -10.22 -15.67
N LEU A 405 -7.48 -11.46 -16.13
CA LEU A 405 -8.29 -11.98 -17.24
C LEU A 405 -9.79 -11.93 -16.95
N LYS A 406 -10.21 -12.14 -15.70
CA LYS A 406 -11.62 -12.10 -15.27
C LYS A 406 -12.15 -10.66 -15.16
N ASN A 407 -11.33 -9.72 -14.73
CA ASN A 407 -11.70 -8.30 -14.66
C ASN A 407 -11.70 -7.64 -16.05
N LEU A 408 -10.93 -8.20 -17.00
CA LEU A 408 -11.01 -7.93 -18.44
C LEU A 408 -12.35 -8.36 -19.10
N LYS A 409 -13.45 -8.53 -18.34
CA LYS A 409 -14.79 -8.80 -18.90
C LYS A 409 -15.29 -7.59 -19.67
N LEU A 410 -14.82 -7.50 -20.90
CA LEU A 410 -15.31 -6.59 -21.93
C LEU A 410 -16.80 -6.88 -22.15
N PRO A 411 -17.66 -5.84 -22.19
CA PRO A 411 -19.03 -5.97 -22.69
C PRO A 411 -19.03 -6.69 -24.04
N GLU A 412 -20.09 -7.45 -24.36
CA GLU A 412 -20.11 -8.30 -25.57
C GLU A 412 -19.80 -7.53 -26.84
N GLU A 413 -20.27 -6.28 -26.94
CA GLU A 413 -19.99 -5.37 -28.05
C GLU A 413 -18.49 -5.09 -28.26
N TYR A 414 -17.66 -5.18 -27.22
CA TYR A 414 -16.21 -4.94 -27.28
C TYR A 414 -15.36 -6.23 -27.28
N ARG A 415 -15.98 -7.42 -27.34
CA ARG A 415 -15.23 -8.69 -27.29
C ARG A 415 -14.48 -8.96 -28.60
N LEU A 416 -13.16 -8.78 -28.55
CA LEU A 416 -12.24 -9.18 -29.62
C LEU A 416 -11.69 -10.58 -29.34
N LYS A 417 -11.70 -11.45 -30.37
CA LYS A 417 -10.90 -12.69 -30.33
C LYS A 417 -9.43 -12.32 -30.34
N SER A 418 -8.68 -12.81 -29.36
CA SER A 418 -7.26 -12.51 -29.15
C SER A 418 -6.38 -12.90 -30.35
N GLY A 419 -5.34 -12.09 -30.60
CA GLY A 419 -4.34 -12.38 -31.63
C GLY A 419 -4.74 -12.05 -33.06
N LEU A 420 -5.86 -11.36 -33.24
CA LEU A 420 -6.39 -10.98 -34.56
C LEU A 420 -6.20 -9.48 -34.84
N ILE A 421 -6.17 -9.17 -36.14
CA ILE A 421 -6.24 -7.80 -36.65
C ILE A 421 -7.65 -7.55 -37.21
N TYR A 422 -8.17 -6.37 -36.92
CA TYR A 422 -9.53 -5.95 -37.21
C TYR A 422 -9.56 -4.65 -37.99
N PHE A 423 -10.60 -4.46 -38.78
CA PHE A 423 -10.88 -3.18 -39.41
C PHE A 423 -12.31 -2.68 -39.14
N ILE A 424 -12.42 -1.36 -39.08
CA ILE A 424 -13.68 -0.61 -39.01
C ILE A 424 -13.80 0.19 -40.31
N ARG A 425 -14.89 -0.01 -41.05
CA ARG A 425 -15.20 0.85 -42.19
C ARG A 425 -15.85 2.14 -41.70
N GLY A 426 -15.32 3.28 -42.13
CA GLY A 426 -15.92 4.58 -41.89
C GLY A 426 -15.10 5.65 -42.57
N ALA A 427 -15.76 6.55 -43.30
CA ALA A 427 -15.13 7.77 -43.79
C ALA A 427 -14.78 8.70 -42.62
N ASP A 428 -15.56 8.62 -41.55
CA ASP A 428 -15.30 9.32 -40.30
C ASP A 428 -14.62 8.39 -39.29
N THR A 429 -13.45 8.81 -38.81
CA THR A 429 -12.68 8.10 -37.78
C THR A 429 -13.42 8.04 -36.44
N GLU A 430 -14.47 8.86 -36.25
CA GLU A 430 -15.29 8.94 -35.05
C GLU A 430 -15.82 7.57 -34.57
N LYS A 431 -16.32 6.73 -35.48
CA LYS A 431 -16.81 5.38 -35.11
C LYS A 431 -15.70 4.50 -34.55
N GLY A 432 -14.49 4.61 -35.12
CA GLY A 432 -13.32 3.90 -34.65
C GLY A 432 -12.90 4.37 -33.27
N TYR A 433 -12.85 5.69 -33.08
CA TYR A 433 -12.54 6.30 -31.80
C TYR A 433 -13.55 5.95 -30.72
N ASN A 434 -14.86 6.00 -30.99
CA ASN A 434 -15.89 5.63 -30.01
C ASN A 434 -15.76 4.17 -29.56
N PHE A 435 -15.50 3.26 -30.50
CA PHE A 435 -15.25 1.84 -30.16
C PHE A 435 -13.97 1.68 -29.34
N PHE A 436 -12.90 2.36 -29.75
CA PHE A 436 -11.62 2.34 -29.06
C PHE A 436 -11.70 2.95 -27.64
N THR A 437 -12.46 4.03 -27.44
CA THR A 437 -12.72 4.63 -26.13
C THR A 437 -13.45 3.65 -25.20
N GLY A 438 -14.39 2.87 -25.73
CA GLY A 438 -15.04 1.79 -24.98
C GLY A 438 -14.02 0.73 -24.50
N LEU A 439 -13.10 0.32 -25.38
CA LEU A 439 -12.02 -0.60 -25.04
C LEU A 439 -11.04 -0.03 -24.01
N ALA A 440 -10.61 1.22 -24.19
CA ALA A 440 -9.61 1.89 -23.35
C ALA A 440 -9.99 1.99 -21.86
N LYS A 441 -11.28 1.84 -21.54
CA LYS A 441 -11.78 1.79 -20.15
C LYS A 441 -11.43 0.49 -19.43
N HIS A 442 -11.23 -0.60 -20.18
CA HIS A 442 -11.13 -1.95 -19.63
C HIS A 442 -9.80 -2.63 -19.95
N VAL A 443 -9.13 -2.23 -21.03
CA VAL A 443 -7.90 -2.86 -21.49
C VAL A 443 -6.83 -1.82 -21.78
N ARG A 444 -5.58 -2.28 -21.72
CA ARG A 444 -4.44 -1.49 -22.13
C ARG A 444 -4.51 -1.19 -23.62
N THR A 445 -4.34 0.08 -23.98
CA THR A 445 -4.48 0.57 -25.35
C THR A 445 -3.30 1.42 -25.81
N LEU A 446 -2.95 1.30 -27.10
CA LEU A 446 -2.00 2.16 -27.80
C LEU A 446 -2.67 2.74 -29.04
N CYS A 447 -2.68 4.05 -29.20
CA CYS A 447 -3.20 4.73 -30.38
C CYS A 447 -2.05 5.22 -31.27
N LEU A 448 -2.08 4.89 -32.56
CA LEU A 448 -1.23 5.44 -33.60
C LEU A 448 -2.11 6.37 -34.43
N THR A 449 -1.84 7.68 -34.37
CA THR A 449 -2.70 8.69 -35.00
C THR A 449 -1.94 9.71 -35.83
N SER A 450 -2.50 10.16 -36.95
CA SER A 450 -1.98 11.30 -37.72
C SER A 450 -2.46 12.65 -37.17
N THR A 451 -3.51 12.64 -36.35
CA THR A 451 -4.06 13.81 -35.67
C THR A 451 -3.25 14.13 -34.42
N ASN A 452 -3.23 15.42 -34.03
CA ASN A 452 -2.55 15.83 -32.81
C ASN A 452 -3.14 15.08 -31.60
N PRO A 453 -2.33 14.35 -30.80
CA PRO A 453 -2.82 13.59 -29.66
C PRO A 453 -3.62 14.43 -28.65
N ARG A 454 -3.33 15.73 -28.51
CA ARG A 454 -4.10 16.62 -27.63
C ARG A 454 -5.54 16.76 -28.10
N GLU A 455 -5.73 17.04 -29.38
CA GLU A 455 -7.05 17.17 -30.01
C GLU A 455 -7.84 15.86 -29.90
N VAL A 456 -7.17 14.72 -30.12
CA VAL A 456 -7.78 13.39 -29.96
C VAL A 456 -8.21 13.14 -28.51
N ARG A 457 -7.37 13.47 -27.52
CA ARG A 457 -7.71 13.32 -26.10
C ARG A 457 -8.89 14.19 -25.69
N GLU A 458 -8.89 15.45 -26.11
CA GLU A 458 -9.97 16.42 -25.83
C GLU A 458 -11.29 15.99 -26.47
N THR A 459 -11.25 15.55 -27.73
CA THR A 459 -12.46 15.18 -28.49
C THR A 459 -13.10 13.89 -27.98
N TYR A 460 -12.29 12.86 -27.69
CA TYR A 460 -12.79 11.51 -27.42
C TYR A 460 -12.67 11.07 -25.95
N GLY A 461 -12.19 11.94 -25.06
CA GLY A 461 -12.03 11.64 -23.63
C GLY A 461 -10.97 10.58 -23.34
N LEU A 462 -9.95 10.46 -24.19
CA LEU A 462 -8.90 9.42 -24.14
C LEU A 462 -7.73 9.77 -23.20
N ASN A 463 -8.05 10.47 -22.11
CA ASN A 463 -7.10 10.87 -21.07
C ASN A 463 -6.46 9.63 -20.41
N GLY A 464 -5.16 9.45 -20.60
CA GLY A 464 -4.40 8.30 -20.10
C GLY A 464 -3.98 7.28 -21.15
N VAL A 465 -4.51 7.32 -22.38
CA VAL A 465 -4.11 6.39 -23.45
C VAL A 465 -2.73 6.75 -23.99
N HIS A 466 -1.87 5.75 -24.14
CA HIS A 466 -0.59 5.92 -24.82
C HIS A 466 -0.85 6.22 -26.31
N MET A 467 -0.38 7.37 -26.78
CA MET A 467 -0.52 7.79 -28.16
C MET A 467 0.85 7.99 -28.81
N VAL A 468 0.94 7.66 -30.09
CA VAL A 468 2.05 8.00 -30.96
C VAL A 468 1.51 8.82 -32.10
N TRP A 469 2.05 10.02 -32.26
CA TRP A 469 1.70 10.91 -33.35
C TRP A 469 2.55 10.58 -34.59
N LEU A 470 1.88 10.19 -35.66
CA LEU A 470 2.48 9.91 -36.95
C LEU A 470 2.69 11.20 -37.72
N THR A 471 3.87 11.80 -37.55
CA THR A 471 4.24 13.08 -38.17
C THR A 471 5.72 13.15 -38.46
N PHE A 472 6.09 13.87 -39.53
CA PHE A 472 7.49 14.14 -39.87
C PHE A 472 8.14 15.15 -38.92
N THR A 473 7.33 15.93 -38.19
CA THR A 473 7.81 16.95 -37.25
C THR A 473 7.97 16.36 -35.86
N ARG A 474 9.12 16.61 -35.22
CA ARG A 474 9.33 16.20 -33.82
C ARG A 474 8.75 17.23 -32.86
N TYR A 475 8.03 16.75 -31.86
CA TYR A 475 7.48 17.56 -30.78
C TYR A 475 8.01 17.05 -29.44
N ALA A 476 8.49 17.94 -28.59
CA ALA A 476 9.15 17.55 -27.33
C ALA A 476 8.20 16.93 -26.29
N LYS A 477 6.90 17.26 -26.36
CA LYS A 477 5.89 16.83 -25.37
C LYS A 477 5.04 15.63 -25.80
N GLU A 478 5.21 15.15 -27.04
CA GLU A 478 4.43 14.03 -27.57
C GLU A 478 5.38 13.03 -28.22
N LYS A 479 5.06 11.73 -28.13
CA LYS A 479 5.85 10.72 -28.83
C LYS A 479 5.52 10.77 -30.32
N THR A 480 6.48 11.20 -31.14
CA THR A 480 6.29 11.27 -32.59
C THR A 480 7.10 10.20 -33.33
N ILE A 481 6.53 9.66 -34.40
CA ILE A 481 7.21 8.74 -35.32
C ILE A 481 6.83 9.14 -36.75
N PRO A 482 7.77 9.35 -37.68
CA PRO A 482 7.43 9.61 -39.07
C PRO A 482 6.59 8.49 -39.71
N PRO A 483 5.56 8.78 -40.52
CA PRO A 483 4.70 7.75 -41.13
C PRO A 483 5.46 6.75 -42.02
N ASN A 484 6.63 7.12 -42.53
CA ASN A 484 7.50 6.27 -43.35
C ASN A 484 8.44 5.35 -42.55
N GLU A 485 8.54 5.53 -41.23
CA GLU A 485 9.40 4.76 -40.32
C GLU A 485 8.69 3.49 -39.81
N LEU A 486 8.29 2.62 -40.73
CA LEU A 486 7.55 1.38 -40.43
C LEU A 486 8.28 0.46 -39.44
N ASP A 487 9.61 0.49 -39.41
CA ASP A 487 10.43 -0.30 -38.48
C ASP A 487 10.31 0.22 -37.05
N GLN A 488 10.33 1.54 -36.85
CA GLN A 488 10.11 2.14 -35.53
C GLN A 488 8.68 1.90 -35.02
N LEU A 489 7.70 1.91 -35.92
CA LEU A 489 6.33 1.52 -35.59
C LEU A 489 6.25 0.06 -35.16
N THR A 490 6.91 -0.84 -35.90
CA THR A 490 6.97 -2.27 -35.56
C THR A 490 7.59 -2.49 -34.18
N LEU A 491 8.69 -1.80 -33.88
CA LEU A 491 9.35 -1.86 -32.57
C LEU A 491 8.43 -1.36 -31.45
N THR A 492 7.73 -0.23 -31.68
CA THR A 492 6.80 0.34 -30.71
C THR A 492 5.63 -0.61 -30.44
N ILE A 493 5.02 -1.18 -31.49
CA ILE A 493 3.95 -2.17 -31.39
C ILE A 493 4.44 -3.44 -30.69
N SER A 494 5.65 -3.91 -31.01
CA SER A 494 6.21 -5.13 -30.41
C SER A 494 6.48 -4.96 -28.92
N LYS A 495 7.05 -3.82 -28.51
CA LYS A 495 7.25 -3.49 -27.09
C LYS A 495 5.92 -3.40 -26.35
N PHE A 496 4.91 -2.79 -26.97
CA PHE A 496 3.57 -2.73 -26.41
C PHE A 496 2.98 -4.14 -26.25
N ALA A 497 2.94 -4.92 -27.33
CA ALA A 497 2.29 -6.21 -27.34
C ALA A 497 3.04 -7.30 -26.54
N GLY A 498 4.35 -7.15 -26.32
CA GLY A 498 5.21 -8.21 -25.79
C GLY A 498 4.96 -8.61 -24.34
N LYS A 499 4.41 -7.72 -23.51
CA LYS A 499 4.39 -7.89 -22.05
C LYS A 499 3.02 -8.26 -21.48
N TRP A 500 1.97 -7.66 -22.03
CA TRP A 500 0.58 -7.86 -21.60
C TRP A 500 -0.32 -7.78 -22.82
N LYS A 501 -1.44 -8.53 -22.80
CA LYS A 501 -2.47 -8.42 -23.84
C LYS A 501 -2.99 -6.99 -23.88
N GLY A 502 -3.09 -6.42 -25.07
CA GLY A 502 -3.62 -5.07 -25.27
C GLY A 502 -4.23 -4.89 -26.66
N VAL A 503 -4.73 -3.69 -26.92
CA VAL A 503 -5.27 -3.30 -28.22
C VAL A 503 -4.48 -2.13 -28.79
N VAL A 504 -3.91 -2.33 -29.97
CA VAL A 504 -3.32 -1.24 -30.77
C VAL A 504 -4.40 -0.72 -31.71
N PHE A 505 -4.57 0.59 -31.77
CA PHE A 505 -5.48 1.27 -32.68
C PHE A 505 -4.67 2.12 -33.67
N VAL A 506 -5.02 2.05 -34.95
CA VAL A 506 -4.42 2.82 -36.04
C VAL A 506 -5.54 3.54 -36.76
N ASP A 507 -5.59 4.87 -36.62
CA ASP A 507 -6.65 5.65 -37.26
C ASP A 507 -6.35 6.04 -38.72
N CYS A 508 -5.06 6.01 -39.10
CA CYS A 508 -4.49 6.73 -40.24
C CYS A 508 -3.69 5.83 -41.19
N ILE A 509 -4.22 4.63 -41.50
CA ILE A 509 -3.55 3.70 -42.42
C ILE A 509 -3.40 4.27 -43.85
N ASP A 510 -4.35 5.11 -44.27
CA ASP A 510 -4.32 5.89 -45.51
C ASP A 510 -3.05 6.76 -45.56
N SER A 511 -2.74 7.49 -44.49
CA SER A 511 -1.54 8.32 -44.37
C SER A 511 -0.26 7.49 -44.45
N MET A 512 -0.25 6.30 -43.83
CA MET A 512 0.86 5.36 -43.95
C MET A 512 1.03 4.85 -45.39
N VAL A 513 -0.08 4.59 -46.10
CA VAL A 513 -0.07 4.13 -47.50
C VAL A 513 0.39 5.23 -48.43
N MET A 514 0.00 6.48 -48.20
CA MET A 514 0.51 7.64 -48.94
C MET A 514 2.03 7.78 -48.80
N ALA A 515 2.57 7.60 -47.58
CA ALA A 515 3.99 7.75 -47.33
C ALA A 515 4.87 6.58 -47.81
N ASN A 516 4.35 5.35 -47.84
CA ASN A 516 5.15 4.13 -48.06
C ASN A 516 4.76 3.32 -49.31
N GLY A 517 3.59 3.58 -49.88
CA GLY A 517 2.96 2.73 -50.88
C GLY A 517 2.23 1.52 -50.29
N PHE A 518 1.12 1.15 -50.94
CA PHE A 518 0.19 0.12 -50.45
C PHE A 518 0.84 -1.24 -50.18
N LYS A 519 1.67 -1.74 -51.12
CA LYS A 519 2.31 -3.05 -50.99
C LYS A 519 3.19 -3.14 -49.74
N ARG A 520 3.93 -2.08 -49.43
CA ARG A 520 4.83 -2.03 -48.27
C ARG A 520 4.04 -2.02 -46.95
N VAL A 521 2.95 -1.25 -46.88
CA VAL A 521 2.07 -1.23 -45.70
C VAL A 521 1.36 -2.58 -45.50
N MET A 522 0.90 -3.24 -46.56
CA MET A 522 0.30 -4.58 -46.43
C MET A 522 1.31 -5.64 -45.95
N SER A 523 2.56 -5.58 -46.44
CA SER A 523 3.64 -6.44 -45.92
C SER A 523 3.93 -6.18 -44.44
N TRP A 524 3.96 -4.90 -44.06
CA TRP A 524 4.11 -4.49 -42.66
C TRP A 524 2.95 -5.00 -41.78
N LEU A 525 1.70 -4.86 -42.22
CA LEU A 525 0.53 -5.39 -41.52
C LEU A 525 0.61 -6.90 -41.32
N ASN A 526 1.12 -7.65 -42.30
CA ASN A 526 1.36 -9.07 -42.17
C ASN A 526 2.43 -9.39 -41.11
N GLY A 527 3.47 -8.56 -41.00
CA GLY A 527 4.44 -8.61 -39.90
C GLY A 527 3.77 -8.36 -38.55
N VAL A 528 2.96 -7.31 -38.44
CA VAL A 528 2.21 -6.96 -37.22
C VAL A 528 1.23 -8.06 -36.82
N LYS A 529 0.56 -8.70 -37.79
CA LYS A 529 -0.34 -9.84 -37.54
C LYS A 529 0.35 -10.99 -36.82
N LYS A 530 1.61 -11.28 -37.16
CA LYS A 530 2.43 -12.29 -36.46
C LYS A 530 2.70 -11.86 -35.01
N ILE A 531 3.03 -10.59 -34.78
CA ILE A 531 3.22 -10.02 -33.43
C ILE A 531 1.94 -10.15 -32.60
N MET A 532 0.78 -9.76 -33.16
CA MET A 532 -0.52 -9.89 -32.50
C MET A 532 -0.84 -11.34 -32.14
N THR A 533 -0.64 -12.27 -33.09
CA THR A 533 -0.91 -13.70 -32.89
C THR A 533 -0.06 -14.29 -31.75
N LYS A 534 1.23 -13.94 -31.69
CA LYS A 534 2.17 -14.41 -30.66
C LYS A 534 1.83 -13.84 -29.29
N SER A 535 1.60 -12.54 -29.22
CA SER A 535 1.29 -11.82 -27.97
C SER A 535 -0.14 -12.01 -27.47
N LYS A 536 -1.05 -12.54 -28.31
CA LYS A 536 -2.50 -12.55 -28.06
C LYS A 536 -3.11 -11.15 -27.93
N SER A 537 -2.40 -10.10 -28.34
CA SER A 537 -2.92 -8.74 -28.48
C SER A 537 -3.72 -8.57 -29.76
N ASN A 538 -4.43 -7.45 -29.90
CA ASN A 538 -5.23 -7.15 -31.07
C ASN A 538 -4.81 -5.84 -31.74
N LEU A 539 -4.97 -5.78 -33.06
CA LEU A 539 -4.85 -4.54 -33.84
C LEU A 539 -6.24 -4.14 -34.33
N LEU A 540 -6.55 -2.87 -34.23
CA LEU A 540 -7.74 -2.23 -34.75
C LEU A 540 -7.33 -1.14 -35.74
N VAL A 541 -7.92 -1.14 -36.93
CA VAL A 541 -7.59 -0.17 -37.98
C VAL A 541 -8.87 0.49 -38.49
N THR A 542 -8.94 1.82 -38.56
CA THR A 542 -10.00 2.48 -39.34
C THR A 542 -9.58 2.61 -40.78
N ILE A 543 -10.54 2.37 -41.66
CA ILE A 543 -10.33 2.39 -43.10
C ILE A 543 -11.47 3.18 -43.70
N ASP A 544 -11.14 4.33 -44.28
CA ASP A 544 -12.03 5.03 -45.19
C ASP A 544 -11.97 4.32 -46.56
N PRO A 545 -13.07 3.71 -47.03
CA PRO A 545 -13.09 3.07 -48.34
C PRO A 545 -12.78 4.04 -49.49
N SER A 546 -13.01 5.34 -49.32
CA SER A 546 -12.77 6.34 -50.37
C SER A 546 -11.27 6.52 -50.69
N SER A 547 -10.39 6.26 -49.71
CA SER A 547 -8.94 6.41 -49.84
C SER A 547 -8.25 5.25 -50.57
N PHE A 548 -8.99 4.21 -50.96
CA PHE A 548 -8.43 2.98 -51.55
C PHE A 548 -9.20 2.55 -52.79
N SER A 549 -8.48 2.00 -53.77
CA SER A 549 -9.11 1.34 -54.92
C SER A 549 -9.84 0.05 -54.50
N ASN A 550 -10.84 -0.37 -55.26
CA ASN A 550 -11.57 -1.62 -55.01
C ASN A 550 -10.65 -2.85 -54.86
N ARG A 551 -9.58 -2.94 -55.64
CA ARG A 551 -8.60 -4.04 -55.52
C ARG A 551 -7.84 -4.01 -54.19
N GLN A 552 -7.50 -2.81 -53.71
CA GLN A 552 -6.82 -2.61 -52.42
C GLN A 552 -7.76 -2.94 -51.27
N LEU A 553 -9.03 -2.52 -51.34
CA LEU A 553 -10.05 -2.86 -50.34
C LEU A 553 -10.25 -4.36 -50.22
N VAL A 554 -10.44 -5.07 -51.34
CA VAL A 554 -10.56 -6.55 -51.31
C VAL A 554 -9.33 -7.20 -50.68
N SER A 555 -8.13 -6.66 -50.91
CA SER A 555 -6.90 -7.19 -50.31
C SER A 555 -6.85 -6.95 -48.80
N ILE A 556 -7.22 -5.75 -48.34
CA ILE A 556 -7.35 -5.41 -46.92
C ILE A 556 -8.34 -6.35 -46.23
N GLU A 557 -9.52 -6.54 -46.83
CA GLU A 557 -10.63 -7.30 -46.24
C GLU A 557 -10.38 -8.80 -46.17
N ARG A 558 -9.45 -9.31 -46.99
CA ARG A 558 -8.95 -10.68 -46.87
C ARG A 558 -8.01 -10.85 -45.67
N GLU A 559 -7.24 -9.83 -45.34
CA GLU A 559 -6.24 -9.92 -44.26
C GLU A 559 -6.80 -9.63 -42.87
N MET A 560 -7.84 -8.80 -42.81
CA MET A 560 -8.40 -8.27 -41.56
C MET A 560 -9.85 -8.70 -41.34
N LYS A 561 -10.23 -8.88 -40.07
CA LYS A 561 -11.61 -9.19 -39.71
C LYS A 561 -12.43 -7.91 -39.55
N LYS A 562 -13.57 -7.81 -40.21
CA LYS A 562 -14.50 -6.68 -40.05
C LYS A 562 -15.13 -6.69 -38.65
N ILE A 563 -15.12 -5.55 -37.97
CA ILE A 563 -15.96 -5.34 -36.78
C ILE A 563 -17.36 -4.90 -37.24
N LYS A 564 -18.39 -5.50 -36.65
CA LYS A 564 -19.76 -4.99 -36.75
C LYS A 564 -19.97 -4.08 -35.55
N ILE A 565 -20.07 -2.78 -35.80
CA ILE A 565 -20.36 -1.73 -34.82
C ILE A 565 -21.70 -1.12 -35.19
#